data_AF-A0AAN9U6E1-F1
#
_entry.id   AF-A0AAN9U6E1-F1
#
_cell.length_a   1.000
_cell.length_b   1.000
_cell.length_c   1.000
_cell.angle_alpha   90.00
_cell.angle_beta   90.00
_cell.angle_gamma   90.00
#
_symmetry.space_group_name_H-M   'P 1'
#
loop_
_entity.id
_entity.type
_entity.pdbx_description
1 polymer ?
#
loop_
_entity_poly.entity_id
_entity_poly.type
_entity_poly.pdbx_seq_one_letter_code
_entity_poly.pdbx_strand_id
1 'polypeptide(L)'
;MPTLVIAEGLSMYLEPSEGEQFLKDVAGHFSGGEIVFDTLGSLTTRLSSVVKILKSSGSAFKWGIDDPREHIEHLDPKLKLKEQVLWGDILESHPPVFGEFGTSIASLLPRFKYNLQLLRFGY
;
A
#
# COMPACT_ATOMS: atom_id res chain seq x y z
N MET A 1 6.03 -4.45 25.71
CA MET A 1 7.17 -4.66 24.78
C MET A 1 6.77 -4.07 23.43
N PRO A 2 7.68 -3.44 22.67
CA PRO A 2 7.36 -2.95 21.34
C PRO A 2 6.92 -4.12 20.44
N THR A 3 5.85 -3.93 19.67
CA THR A 3 5.32 -4.94 18.74
C THR A 3 5.51 -4.49 17.30
N LEU A 4 5.94 -5.40 16.43
CA LEU A 4 5.96 -5.18 14.98
C LEU A 4 4.83 -6.00 14.36
N VAL A 5 3.88 -5.34 13.70
CA VAL A 5 2.82 -5.97 12.91
C VAL A 5 3.21 -5.92 11.44
N ILE A 6 3.12 -7.04 10.72
CA ILE A 6 3.35 -7.11 9.27
C ILE A 6 2.07 -7.62 8.63
N ALA A 7 1.48 -6.85 7.72
CA ALA A 7 0.28 -7.22 6.97
C ALA A 7 0.59 -7.20 5.47
N GLU A 8 0.90 -8.38 4.92
CA GLU A 8 1.25 -8.57 3.51
C GLU A 8 0.07 -9.15 2.72
N GLY A 9 -0.20 -8.62 1.52
CA GLY A 9 -1.20 -9.16 0.60
C GLY A 9 -2.63 -9.05 1.12
N LEU A 10 -2.88 -8.12 2.05
CA LEU A 10 -4.16 -7.96 2.74
C LEU A 10 -4.84 -6.63 2.43
N SER A 11 -4.15 -5.51 2.69
CA SER A 11 -4.81 -4.21 2.85
C SER A 11 -5.61 -3.79 1.61
N MET A 12 -5.09 -4.08 0.40
CA MET A 12 -5.73 -3.70 -0.85
C MET A 12 -7.05 -4.41 -1.14
N TYR A 13 -7.36 -5.50 -0.43
CA TYR A 13 -8.61 -6.25 -0.59
C TYR A 13 -9.70 -5.85 0.39
N LEU A 14 -9.33 -5.12 1.45
CA LEU A 14 -10.27 -4.62 2.45
C LEU A 14 -11.09 -3.47 1.86
N GLU A 15 -12.35 -3.35 2.27
CA GLU A 15 -13.06 -2.09 2.07
C GLU A 15 -12.33 -0.96 2.82
N PRO A 16 -12.41 0.30 2.37
CA PRO A 16 -11.70 1.41 3.02
C PRO A 16 -11.96 1.50 4.54
N SER A 17 -13.21 1.33 4.96
CA SER A 17 -13.58 1.35 6.37
C SER A 17 -13.01 0.18 7.18
N GLU A 18 -12.87 -1.00 6.56
CA GLU A 18 -12.28 -2.18 7.21
C GLU A 18 -10.78 -1.99 7.40
N GLY A 19 -10.11 -1.44 6.38
CA GLY A 19 -8.70 -1.10 6.43
C GLY A 19 -8.38 -0.03 7.46
N GLU A 20 -9.16 1.06 7.51
CA GLU A 20 -9.03 2.10 8.53
C GLU A 20 -9.25 1.55 9.95
N GLN A 21 -10.27 0.71 10.14
CA GLN A 21 -10.54 0.08 11.43
C GLN A 21 -9.41 -0.85 11.86
N PHE A 22 -8.87 -1.64 10.93
CA PHE A 22 -7.71 -2.50 11.18
C PHE A 22 -6.51 -1.70 11.71
N LEU A 23 -6.20 -0.55 11.10
CA LEU A 23 -5.09 0.30 11.55
C LEU A 23 -5.35 0.90 12.94
N LYS A 24 -6.59 1.33 13.22
CA LYS A 24 -7.00 1.81 14.55
C LYS A 24 -6.90 0.71 15.60
N ASP A 25 -7.34 -0.50 15.28
CA ASP A 25 -7.29 -1.63 16.20
C ASP A 25 -5.86 -2.00 16.56
N VAL A 26 -4.94 -2.01 15.59
CA VAL A 26 -3.51 -2.25 15.85
C VAL A 26 -2.91 -1.16 16.75
N ALA A 27 -3.15 0.12 16.44
CA ALA A 27 -2.63 1.25 17.24
C ALA A 27 -3.25 1.33 18.66
N GLY A 28 -4.49 0.88 18.80
CA GLY A 28 -5.22 0.85 20.06
C GLY A 28 -4.89 -0.35 20.96
N HIS A 29 -4.58 -1.52 20.36
CA HIS A 29 -4.36 -2.76 21.10
C HIS A 29 -2.99 -2.82 21.78
N PHE A 30 -1.94 -2.34 21.11
CA PHE A 30 -0.58 -2.40 21.61
C PHE A 30 -0.17 -1.09 22.31
N SER A 31 0.68 -1.20 23.34
CA SER A 31 1.18 -0.04 24.08
C SER A 31 2.16 0.84 23.29
N GLY A 32 2.64 0.34 22.15
CA GLY A 32 3.55 1.01 21.23
C GLY A 32 4.24 0.01 20.30
N GLY A 33 4.65 0.46 19.11
CA GLY A 33 5.21 -0.42 18.09
C GLY A 33 5.27 0.19 16.69
N GLU A 34 5.37 -0.68 15.70
CA GLU A 34 5.30 -0.32 14.29
C GLU A 34 4.40 -1.29 13.54
N ILE A 35 3.73 -0.81 12.49
CA ILE A 35 3.05 -1.62 11.50
C ILE A 35 3.66 -1.39 10.13
N VAL A 36 3.93 -2.49 9.43
CA VAL A 36 4.38 -2.50 8.04
C VAL A 36 3.33 -3.22 7.20
N PHE A 37 2.88 -2.61 6.12
CA PHE A 37 1.89 -3.22 5.24
C PHE A 37 2.08 -2.76 3.80
N ASP A 38 1.79 -3.65 2.85
CA ASP A 38 1.75 -3.31 1.43
C ASP A 38 0.36 -2.80 1.05
N THR A 39 0.32 -1.84 0.13
CA THR A 39 -0.91 -1.30 -0.44
C THR A 39 -0.69 -0.86 -1.88
N LEU A 40 -1.75 -0.35 -2.51
CA LEU A 40 -1.77 0.09 -3.90
C LEU A 40 -2.30 1.52 -3.98
N GLY A 41 -2.01 2.24 -5.06
CA GLY A 41 -2.67 3.51 -5.36
C GLY A 41 -4.11 3.32 -5.86
N SER A 42 -4.90 4.39 -5.79
CA SER A 42 -6.31 4.40 -6.23
C SER A 42 -6.47 4.06 -7.71
N LEU A 43 -5.47 4.38 -8.54
CA LEU A 43 -5.43 4.00 -9.96
C LEU A 43 -5.48 2.48 -10.15
N THR A 44 -4.67 1.72 -9.40
CA THR A 44 -4.67 0.25 -9.50
C THR A 44 -5.97 -0.36 -9.00
N THR A 45 -6.57 0.24 -7.97
CA THR A 45 -7.89 -0.16 -7.47
C THR A 45 -8.95 -0.07 -8.57
N ARG A 46 -8.97 1.04 -9.32
CA ARG A 46 -9.90 1.26 -10.46
C ARG A 46 -9.63 0.32 -11.64
N LEU A 47 -8.39 -0.11 -11.80
CA LEU A 47 -7.95 -1.03 -12.85
C LEU A 47 -7.97 -2.50 -12.41
N SER A 48 -8.52 -2.82 -11.23
CA SER A 48 -8.61 -4.20 -10.73
C SER A 48 -9.23 -5.16 -11.75
N SER A 49 -10.25 -4.71 -12.47
CA SER A 49 -10.93 -5.50 -13.51
C SER A 49 -10.05 -5.82 -14.73
N VAL A 50 -8.94 -5.13 -14.99
CA VAL A 50 -8.03 -5.46 -16.09
C VAL A 50 -6.89 -6.40 -15.67
N VAL A 51 -6.69 -6.59 -14.37
CA VAL A 51 -5.67 -7.48 -13.83
C VAL A 51 -6.13 -8.94 -13.96
N LYS A 52 -5.47 -9.69 -14.86
CA LYS A 52 -5.85 -11.06 -15.22
C LYS A 52 -5.94 -12.01 -14.02
N ILE A 53 -5.01 -11.89 -13.07
CA ILE A 53 -4.97 -12.76 -11.88
C ILE A 53 -6.15 -12.52 -10.93
N LEU A 54 -6.59 -11.26 -10.78
CA LEU A 54 -7.76 -10.90 -9.96
C LEU A 54 -9.06 -11.38 -10.60
N LYS A 55 -9.18 -11.22 -11.94
CA LYS A 55 -10.31 -11.76 -12.70
C LYS A 55 -10.50 -13.26 -12.51
N SER A 56 -9.42 -14.04 -12.50
CA SER A 56 -9.50 -15.48 -12.32
C SER A 56 -9.84 -15.92 -10.89
N SER A 57 -9.49 -15.14 -9.87
CA SER A 57 -9.80 -15.46 -8.48
C SER A 57 -11.15 -14.94 -8.00
N GLY A 58 -11.78 -14.04 -8.77
CA GLY A 58 -12.98 -13.30 -8.33
C GLY A 58 -12.66 -12.24 -7.27
N SER A 59 -11.38 -11.98 -7.01
CA SER A 59 -10.94 -10.93 -6.08
C SER A 59 -10.96 -9.57 -6.77
N ALA A 60 -11.12 -8.50 -5.98
CA ALA A 60 -10.98 -7.14 -6.46
C ALA A 60 -10.15 -6.35 -5.46
N PHE A 61 -9.29 -5.48 -5.96
CA PHE A 61 -8.72 -4.43 -5.13
C PHE A 61 -9.81 -3.41 -4.83
N LYS A 62 -9.95 -3.05 -3.57
CA LYS A 62 -11.05 -2.23 -3.05
C LYS A 62 -10.57 -0.96 -2.38
N TRP A 63 -9.36 -0.98 -1.84
CA TRP A 63 -8.79 0.16 -1.13
C TRP A 63 -7.40 0.50 -1.68
N GLY A 64 -7.27 1.74 -2.12
CA GLY A 64 -6.01 2.30 -2.57
C GLY A 64 -5.69 3.60 -1.85
N ILE A 65 -4.42 3.80 -1.54
CA ILE A 65 -3.89 4.93 -0.76
C ILE A 65 -2.89 5.68 -1.64
N ASP A 66 -3.24 6.91 -2.01
CA ASP A 66 -2.37 7.76 -2.84
C ASP A 66 -1.43 8.61 -1.97
N ASP A 67 -1.93 9.15 -0.85
CA ASP A 67 -1.13 9.89 0.14
C ASP A 67 -1.28 9.25 1.53
N PRO A 68 -0.30 8.46 1.99
CA PRO A 68 -0.39 7.78 3.29
C PRO A 68 -0.52 8.74 4.48
N ARG A 69 0.07 9.94 4.42
CA ARG A 69 0.00 10.88 5.55
C ARG A 69 -1.41 11.44 5.68
N GLU A 70 -1.96 11.94 4.56
CA GLU A 70 -3.31 12.48 4.53
C GLU A 70 -4.36 11.41 4.87
N HIS A 71 -4.19 10.18 4.38
CA HIS A 71 -5.19 9.11 4.52
C HIS A 71 -5.12 8.35 5.85
N ILE A 72 -3.96 8.30 6.53
CA ILE A 72 -3.79 7.41 7.70
C ILE A 72 -3.50 8.16 9.00
N GLU A 73 -2.71 9.24 8.98
CA GLU A 73 -2.29 9.88 10.25
C GLU A 73 -3.46 10.53 11.02
N HIS A 74 -4.59 10.78 10.35
CA HIS A 74 -5.81 11.28 11.00
C HIS A 74 -6.63 10.19 11.70
N LEU A 75 -6.33 8.90 11.47
CA LEU A 75 -7.08 7.77 12.02
C LEU A 75 -6.82 7.58 13.53
N ASP A 76 -5.60 7.81 13.98
CA ASP A 76 -5.18 7.76 15.38
C ASP A 76 -3.97 8.69 15.60
N PRO A 77 -3.92 9.52 16.66
CA PRO A 77 -2.81 10.44 16.92
C PRO A 77 -1.43 9.75 17.05
N LYS A 78 -1.41 8.48 17.44
CA LYS A 78 -0.18 7.68 17.54
C LYS A 78 0.39 7.32 16.17
N LEU A 79 -0.46 7.14 15.16
CA LEU A 79 -0.02 6.74 13.83
C LEU A 79 0.80 7.84 13.18
N LYS A 80 2.07 7.53 12.91
CA LYS A 80 3.03 8.44 12.27
C LYS A 80 3.77 7.70 11.17
N LEU A 81 3.71 8.23 9.94
CA LEU A 81 4.42 7.61 8.81
C LEU A 81 5.94 7.74 9.04
N LYS A 82 6.60 6.58 9.13
CA LYS A 82 8.05 6.45 9.32
C LYS A 82 8.75 6.29 7.98
N GLU A 83 8.18 5.48 7.09
CA GLU A 83 8.77 5.15 5.80
C GLU A 83 7.69 4.79 4.78
N GLN A 84 7.94 5.14 3.53
CA GLN A 84 7.17 4.73 2.36
C GLN A 84 8.17 4.27 1.31
N VAL A 85 8.08 3.02 0.90
CA VAL A 85 8.89 2.45 -0.17
C VAL A 85 7.97 2.22 -1.37
N LEU A 86 8.29 2.84 -2.49
CA LEU A 86 7.51 2.71 -3.71
C LEU A 86 8.11 1.61 -4.58
N TRP A 87 7.26 0.83 -5.24
CA TRP A 87 7.73 -0.20 -6.16
C TRP A 87 8.57 0.36 -7.30
N GLY A 88 8.29 1.59 -7.75
CA GLY A 88 9.12 2.29 -8.73
C GLY A 88 10.57 2.44 -8.27
N ASP A 89 10.79 2.84 -7.02
CA ASP A 89 12.13 3.02 -6.44
C ASP A 89 12.87 1.67 -6.32
N ILE A 90 12.13 0.59 -6.03
CA ILE A 90 12.68 -0.78 -6.02
C ILE A 90 13.08 -1.20 -7.44
N LEU A 91 12.23 -0.96 -8.44
CA LEU A 91 12.50 -1.31 -9.83
C LEU A 91 13.71 -0.55 -10.41
N GLU A 92 13.90 0.72 -10.06
CA GLU A 92 15.07 1.50 -10.50
C GLU A 92 16.39 0.91 -10.00
N SER A 93 16.37 0.18 -8.88
CA SER A 93 17.55 -0.50 -8.32
C SER A 93 17.81 -1.90 -8.92
N HIS A 94 16.98 -2.37 -9.86
CA HIS A 94 17.05 -3.71 -10.47
C HIS A 94 17.01 -3.66 -12.01
N PRO A 95 17.44 -4.73 -12.73
CA PRO A 95 17.29 -4.82 -14.17
C PRO A 95 15.82 -4.66 -14.60
N PRO A 96 15.53 -4.07 -15.78
CA PRO A 96 14.17 -3.68 -16.17
C PRO A 96 13.22 -4.88 -16.26
N VAL A 97 12.31 -4.98 -15.29
CA VAL A 97 11.41 -6.12 -15.06
C VAL A 97 10.32 -6.24 -16.14
N PHE A 98 10.07 -5.16 -16.89
CA PHE A 98 9.13 -5.12 -18.03
C PHE A 98 9.82 -4.85 -19.39
N GLY A 99 11.15 -4.93 -19.45
CA GLY A 99 11.97 -4.44 -20.57
C GLY A 99 12.06 -2.90 -20.60
N GLU A 100 13.07 -2.36 -21.27
CA GLU A 100 13.39 -0.92 -21.25
C GLU A 100 12.20 -0.05 -21.70
N PHE A 101 11.50 -0.46 -22.77
CA PHE A 101 10.36 0.27 -23.31
C PHE A 101 9.15 0.27 -22.35
N GLY A 102 8.86 -0.87 -21.71
CA GLY A 102 7.75 -1.01 -20.77
C GLY A 102 7.98 -0.18 -19.49
N THR A 103 9.20 -0.23 -18.95
CA THR A 103 9.60 0.56 -17.77
C THR A 103 9.53 2.06 -18.06
N SER A 104 9.98 2.51 -19.25
CA SER A 104 9.95 3.91 -19.62
C SER A 104 8.54 4.46 -19.82
N ILE A 105 7.57 3.65 -20.26
CA ILE A 105 6.16 4.06 -20.33
C ILE A 105 5.53 4.13 -18.93
N ALA A 106 5.86 3.19 -18.04
CA ALA A 106 5.35 3.16 -16.68
C ALA A 106 5.82 4.36 -15.85
N SER A 107 7.09 4.79 -16.02
CA SER A 107 7.66 5.95 -15.32
C SER A 107 7.07 7.29 -15.78
N LEU A 108 6.52 7.36 -17.00
CA LEU A 108 5.86 8.55 -17.55
C LEU A 108 4.44 8.77 -17.01
N LEU A 109 3.87 7.82 -16.27
CA LEU A 109 2.57 7.95 -15.60
C LEU A 109 2.80 8.26 -14.12
N PRO A 110 2.70 9.52 -13.66
CA PRO A 110 3.05 9.92 -12.30
C PRO A 110 2.22 9.18 -11.22
N ARG A 111 1.01 8.73 -11.57
CA ARG A 111 0.14 7.94 -10.70
C ARG A 111 0.53 6.45 -10.61
N PHE A 112 1.31 5.94 -11.56
CA PHE A 112 1.83 4.58 -11.52
C PHE A 112 2.92 4.42 -10.44
N LYS A 113 3.53 5.54 -10.02
CA LYS A 113 4.48 5.60 -8.91
C LYS A 113 3.95 4.95 -7.61
N TYR A 114 2.63 5.02 -7.39
CA TYR A 114 1.98 4.47 -6.19
C TYR A 114 1.40 3.05 -6.38
N ASN A 115 1.60 2.42 -7.54
CA ASN A 115 0.88 1.19 -7.91
C ASN A 115 1.34 -0.10 -7.23
N LEU A 116 2.26 0.00 -6.29
CA LEU A 116 2.53 -0.97 -5.23
C LEU A 116 3.49 -0.25 -4.28
N GLN A 117 3.19 -0.24 -3.00
CA GLN A 117 3.99 0.48 -2.03
C GLN A 117 3.96 -0.23 -0.69
N LEU A 118 5.08 -0.17 0.03
CA LEU A 118 5.21 -0.64 1.40
C LEU A 118 5.21 0.56 2.32
N LEU A 119 4.32 0.56 3.31
CA LEU A 119 4.16 1.63 4.28
C LEU A 119 4.59 1.15 5.65
N ARG A 120 5.34 1.97 6.38
CA ARG A 120 5.70 1.74 7.78
C ARG A 120 5.21 2.91 8.63
N PHE A 121 4.35 2.60 9.59
CA PHE A 121 3.86 3.54 10.60
C PHE A 121 4.33 3.14 11.99
N GLY A 122 4.71 4.12 12.80
CA GLY A 122 4.84 3.93 14.25
C GLY A 122 3.53 4.26 14.97
N TYR A 123 3.28 3.63 16.12
CA TYR A 123 2.18 3.92 17.05
C TYR A 123 2.59 3.69 18.51
#